data_AF-A0A970XRK7-F1
#
_entry.id   AF-A0A970XRK7-F1
#
_cell.length_a   1.000
_cell.length_b   1.000
_cell.length_c   1.000
_cell.angle_alpha   90.00
_cell.angle_beta   90.00
_cell.angle_gamma   90.00
#
_symmetry.space_group_name_H-M   'P 1'
#
loop_
_entity.id
_entity.type
_entity.pdbx_description
1 polymer ?
#
loop_
_entity_poly.entity_id
_entity_poly.type
_entity_poly.pdbx_seq_one_letter_code
_entity_poly.pdbx_strand_id
1 'polypeptide(L)'
;EPLTVEDIMEMKSDPASMRTLKNLREVDALGSQLTQQEAEGIQREFNNVMDEYIHQPSYRTVEDHLHNRYPGVDPEGIRVRTVRTPGTEPTDFNINTDNDVIAERLVRGPNGAEWVEIPKTEWEDTYYKALAENSGFSVDEAGRRFPQTDWANMDEAAQVRQWAKHHEEAAMDQFDLSAGRDFSDQRTWRIPDGDLPGRPMIEATPEEIARGVDTVMIDGKPMRPSTGYELVQRQQGNLLDSEQLSLMESHKVDEYWNAGSTPAEVMRNQTEAMEQLRKTASVAQTVESSYRNMGYRVEQMPENMQEAIKVINNNSLSPAARAARLQELGYETPGDFLNKVTSRIGAIRTAQR
;
A
#
# COMPACT_ATOMS: atom_id res chain seq x y z
N GLU A 1 -3.77 14.58 27.13
CA GLU A 1 -4.60 13.41 27.48
C GLU A 1 -4.18 12.27 26.57
N PRO A 2 -4.26 11.00 26.99
CA PRO A 2 -3.90 9.88 26.12
C PRO A 2 -4.85 9.83 24.92
N LEU A 3 -4.33 9.51 23.73
CA LEU A 3 -5.17 9.34 22.53
C LEU A 3 -6.17 8.19 22.74
N THR A 4 -7.44 8.44 22.39
CA THR A 4 -8.50 7.42 22.41
C THR A 4 -8.71 6.80 21.04
N VAL A 5 -9.39 5.64 21.00
CA VAL A 5 -9.86 5.03 19.74
C VAL A 5 -10.72 6.01 18.93
N GLU A 6 -11.56 6.80 19.60
CA GLU A 6 -12.44 7.78 18.94
C GLU A 6 -11.63 8.86 18.21
N ASP A 7 -10.61 9.42 18.88
CA ASP A 7 -9.70 10.42 18.32
C ASP A 7 -8.96 9.87 17.10
N ILE A 8 -8.50 8.62 17.18
CA ILE A 8 -7.75 7.97 16.09
C ILE A 8 -8.63 7.73 14.88
N MET A 9 -9.84 7.21 15.08
CA MET A 9 -10.77 7.02 13.99
C MET A 9 -11.20 8.35 13.38
N GLU A 10 -11.28 9.43 14.17
CA GLU A 10 -11.56 10.77 13.62
C GLU A 10 -10.41 11.23 12.72
N MET A 11 -9.16 11.08 13.17
CA MET A 11 -7.99 11.38 12.35
C MET A 11 -7.91 10.53 11.08
N LYS A 12 -8.13 9.20 11.17
CA LYS A 12 -8.12 8.29 10.01
C LYS A 12 -9.22 8.60 9.00
N SER A 13 -10.32 9.23 9.41
CA SER A 13 -11.41 9.61 8.51
C SER A 13 -11.08 10.80 7.59
N ASP A 14 -9.98 11.51 7.87
CA ASP A 14 -9.53 12.67 7.09
C ASP A 14 -8.08 12.50 6.58
N PRO A 15 -7.90 12.25 5.27
CA PRO A 15 -6.57 12.15 4.65
C PRO A 15 -5.67 13.39 4.86
N ALA A 16 -6.25 14.59 5.02
CA ALA A 16 -5.47 15.79 5.29
C ALA A 16 -4.90 15.80 6.71
N SER A 17 -5.70 15.38 7.69
CA SER A 17 -5.27 15.17 9.07
C SER A 17 -4.17 14.10 9.15
N MET A 18 -4.35 12.96 8.49
CA MET A 18 -3.32 11.92 8.44
C MET A 18 -2.01 12.39 7.80
N ARG A 19 -2.08 13.21 6.74
CA ARG A 19 -0.90 13.80 6.11
C ARG A 19 -0.18 14.77 7.04
N THR A 20 -0.93 15.58 7.78
CA THR A 20 -0.38 16.48 8.80
C THR A 20 0.32 15.69 9.89
N LEU A 21 -0.33 14.64 10.39
CA LEU A 21 0.21 13.76 11.42
C LEU A 21 1.49 13.04 10.94
N LYS A 22 1.51 12.53 9.71
CA LYS A 22 2.68 11.89 9.09
C LYS A 22 3.85 12.86 8.90
N ASN A 23 3.56 14.11 8.58
CA ASN A 23 4.55 15.12 8.25
C ASN A 23 4.84 16.09 9.40
N LEU A 24 4.47 15.77 10.65
CA LEU A 24 4.68 16.66 11.81
C LEU A 24 6.10 17.21 11.92
N ARG A 25 7.10 16.44 11.49
CA ARG A 25 8.53 16.83 11.46
C ARG A 25 8.87 17.88 10.39
N GLU A 26 8.04 17.99 9.35
CA GLU A 26 8.23 18.89 8.21
C GLU A 26 7.37 20.16 8.29
N VAL A 27 6.44 20.24 9.28
CA VAL A 27 5.59 21.42 9.53
C VAL A 27 6.37 22.53 10.27
N ASP A 28 7.52 22.91 9.73
CA ASP A 28 8.30 24.08 10.17
C ASP A 28 7.67 25.41 9.69
N ALA A 29 6.68 25.36 8.79
CA ALA A 29 6.18 26.54 8.08
C ALA A 29 4.91 27.21 8.67
N LEU A 30 4.24 26.61 9.66
CA LEU A 30 3.03 27.16 10.28
C LEU A 30 3.09 27.13 11.83
N GLY A 31 4.23 27.50 12.39
CA GLY A 31 4.33 27.89 13.81
C GLY A 31 4.20 26.74 14.82
N SER A 32 4.62 25.52 14.47
CA SER A 32 4.64 24.41 15.43
C SER A 32 5.74 24.63 16.49
N GLN A 33 5.39 24.43 17.76
CA GLN A 33 6.28 24.54 18.92
C GLN A 33 6.94 23.19 19.28
N LEU A 34 6.79 22.18 18.41
CA LEU A 34 7.19 20.80 18.71
C LEU A 34 8.62 20.54 18.24
N THR A 35 9.43 20.00 19.14
CA THR A 35 10.72 19.39 18.80
C THR A 35 10.51 18.11 18.00
N GLN A 36 11.54 17.67 17.26
CA GLN A 36 11.51 16.39 16.54
C GLN A 36 11.12 15.22 17.45
N GLN A 37 11.63 15.20 18.69
CA GLN A 37 11.33 14.15 19.67
C GLN A 37 9.86 14.15 20.08
N GLU A 38 9.24 15.33 20.21
CA GLU A 38 7.80 15.43 20.54
C GLU A 38 6.94 14.99 19.36
N ALA A 39 7.30 15.37 18.12
CA ALA A 39 6.62 14.91 16.92
C ALA A 39 6.67 13.38 16.78
N GLU A 40 7.85 12.77 16.94
CA GLU A 40 8.01 11.30 16.90
C GLU A 40 7.25 10.61 18.05
N GLY A 41 7.20 11.25 19.23
CA GLY A 41 6.41 10.76 20.38
C GLY A 41 4.92 10.67 20.07
N ILE A 42 4.34 11.71 19.47
CA ILE A 42 2.93 11.74 19.06
C ILE A 42 2.63 10.66 18.02
N GLN A 43 3.50 10.52 17.01
CA GLN A 43 3.32 9.52 15.96
C GLN A 43 3.42 8.09 16.50
N ARG A 44 4.33 7.85 17.44
CA ARG A 44 4.46 6.55 18.12
C ARG A 44 3.24 6.25 18.99
N GLU A 45 2.72 7.23 19.73
CA GLU A 45 1.50 7.06 20.52
C GLU A 45 0.30 6.71 19.63
N PHE A 46 0.14 7.40 18.50
CA PHE A 46 -0.88 7.06 17.51
C PHE A 46 -0.77 5.61 17.03
N ASN A 47 0.42 5.18 16.60
CA ASN A 47 0.67 3.80 16.16
C ASN A 47 0.36 2.80 17.28
N ASN A 48 0.81 3.07 18.51
CA ASN A 48 0.61 2.18 19.65
C ASN A 48 -0.87 1.96 19.97
N VAL A 49 -1.66 3.03 20.03
CA VAL A 49 -3.09 2.92 20.35
C VAL A 49 -3.85 2.25 19.20
N MET A 50 -3.52 2.59 17.94
CA MET A 50 -4.12 1.93 16.78
C MET A 50 -3.82 0.42 16.78
N ASP A 51 -2.57 0.04 17.04
CA ASP A 51 -2.18 -1.36 17.06
C ASP A 51 -2.75 -2.12 18.26
N GLU A 52 -2.67 -1.57 19.46
CA GLU A 52 -3.09 -2.23 20.70
C GLU A 52 -4.60 -2.47 20.74
N TYR A 53 -5.40 -1.47 20.35
CA TYR A 53 -6.84 -1.50 20.54
C TYR A 53 -7.62 -1.89 19.28
N ILE A 54 -7.04 -1.73 18.08
CA ILE A 54 -7.78 -1.93 16.82
C ILE A 54 -7.14 -3.01 15.96
N HIS A 55 -5.90 -2.84 15.51
CA HIS A 55 -5.31 -3.78 14.55
C HIS A 55 -5.04 -5.15 15.16
N GLN A 56 -4.28 -5.24 16.26
CA GLN A 56 -3.90 -6.53 16.84
C GLN A 56 -5.09 -7.36 17.31
N PRO A 57 -6.13 -6.79 17.97
CA PRO A 57 -7.34 -7.55 18.29
C PRO A 57 -8.09 -8.05 17.04
N SER A 58 -8.14 -7.23 15.99
CA SER A 58 -8.78 -7.62 14.72
C SER A 58 -8.00 -8.73 14.01
N TYR A 59 -6.68 -8.67 14.02
CA TYR A 59 -5.79 -9.68 13.45
C TYR A 59 -5.92 -11.02 14.17
N ARG A 60 -5.91 -11.01 15.51
CA ARG A 60 -6.10 -12.24 16.31
C ARG A 60 -7.45 -12.91 16.03
N THR A 61 -8.50 -12.12 15.87
CA THR A 61 -9.84 -12.66 15.52
C THR A 61 -9.81 -13.39 14.18
N VAL A 62 -9.07 -12.86 13.21
CA VAL A 62 -8.87 -13.51 11.91
C VAL A 62 -7.99 -14.75 12.02
N GLU A 63 -6.91 -14.69 12.79
CA GLU A 63 -6.03 -15.85 13.06
C GLU A 63 -6.80 -17.01 13.69
N ASP A 64 -7.61 -16.74 14.73
CA ASP A 64 -8.46 -17.73 15.39
C ASP A 64 -9.48 -18.36 14.41
N HIS A 65 -10.13 -17.54 13.58
CA HIS A 65 -11.03 -18.01 12.52
C HIS A 65 -10.32 -18.94 11.53
N LEU A 66 -9.11 -18.57 11.11
CA LEU A 66 -8.31 -19.34 10.16
C LEU A 66 -7.76 -20.63 10.77
N HIS A 67 -7.38 -20.66 12.04
CA HIS A 67 -6.95 -21.89 12.72
C HIS A 67 -8.05 -22.94 12.76
N ASN A 68 -9.31 -22.53 12.94
CA ASN A 68 -10.45 -23.44 12.87
C ASN A 68 -10.66 -24.03 11.47
N ARG A 69 -10.36 -23.25 10.43
CA ARG A 69 -10.47 -23.67 9.02
C ARG A 69 -9.29 -24.55 8.57
N TYR A 70 -8.12 -24.34 9.16
CA TYR A 70 -6.87 -25.01 8.84
C TYR A 70 -6.29 -25.77 10.05
N PRO A 71 -7.00 -26.78 10.60
CA PRO A 71 -6.61 -27.43 11.86
C PRO A 71 -5.32 -28.27 11.80
N GLY A 72 -4.79 -28.49 10.59
CA GLY A 72 -3.52 -29.20 10.36
C GLY A 72 -2.31 -28.29 10.20
N VAL A 73 -2.51 -26.96 10.24
CA VAL A 73 -1.41 -25.99 10.24
C VAL A 73 -0.92 -25.81 11.68
N ASP A 74 0.38 -25.58 11.82
CA ASP A 74 1.00 -25.30 13.12
C ASP A 74 0.27 -24.14 13.84
N PRO A 75 0.09 -24.14 15.17
CA PRO A 75 -0.46 -23.00 15.90
C PRO A 75 0.27 -21.67 15.64
N GLU A 76 1.56 -21.70 15.33
CA GLU A 76 2.31 -20.50 14.91
C GLU A 76 2.35 -20.34 13.38
N GLY A 77 1.71 -21.25 12.65
CA GLY A 77 1.73 -21.35 11.20
C GLY A 77 0.65 -20.55 10.49
N ILE A 78 -0.09 -19.69 11.18
CA ILE A 78 -1.00 -18.70 10.60
C ILE A 78 -0.64 -17.34 11.16
N ARG A 79 -0.65 -16.32 10.31
CA ARG A 79 -0.45 -14.94 10.75
C ARG A 79 -1.25 -13.97 9.92
N VAL A 80 -1.59 -12.83 10.52
CA VAL A 80 -2.17 -11.68 9.83
C VAL A 80 -1.23 -10.49 10.00
N ARG A 81 -0.91 -9.81 8.89
CA ARG A 81 0.02 -8.69 8.90
C ARG A 81 -0.41 -7.58 7.95
N THR A 82 0.03 -6.37 8.26
CA THR A 82 -0.01 -5.24 7.33
C THR A 82 1.11 -5.38 6.29
N VAL A 83 0.82 -5.03 5.04
CA VAL A 83 1.77 -4.94 3.94
C VAL A 83 1.98 -3.47 3.64
N ARG A 84 3.23 -3.05 3.55
CA ARG A 84 3.57 -1.68 3.14
C ARG A 84 4.09 -1.68 1.72
N THR A 85 3.82 -0.57 1.02
CA THR A 85 4.45 -0.27 -0.26
C THR A 85 5.98 -0.40 -0.15
N PRO A 86 6.66 -1.17 -1.04
CA PRO A 86 8.11 -1.31 -1.04
C PRO A 86 8.86 0.02 -1.12
N GLY A 87 10.01 0.12 -0.43
CA GLY A 87 10.93 1.26 -0.54
C GLY A 87 10.85 2.29 0.60
N THR A 88 9.98 2.10 1.59
CA THR A 88 10.03 2.87 2.85
C THR A 88 10.29 1.93 4.01
N GLU A 89 11.52 1.94 4.53
CA GLU A 89 11.88 1.17 5.73
C GLU A 89 11.03 1.63 6.92
N PRO A 90 10.31 0.73 7.62
CA PRO A 90 9.49 1.12 8.75
C PRO A 90 10.37 1.54 9.94
N THR A 91 10.09 2.71 10.48
CA THR A 91 10.45 3.05 11.87
C THR A 91 9.19 2.95 12.72
N ASP A 92 9.37 2.83 14.03
CA ASP A 92 8.28 2.69 15.01
C ASP A 92 7.36 3.93 15.09
N PHE A 93 7.81 5.08 14.61
CA PHE A 93 7.02 6.31 14.49
C PHE A 93 6.49 6.57 13.07
N ASN A 94 6.87 5.78 12.05
CA ASN A 94 6.36 5.98 10.69
C ASN A 94 4.91 5.48 10.58
N ILE A 95 3.97 6.41 10.43
CA ILE A 95 2.54 6.13 10.29
C ILE A 95 2.24 5.50 8.93
N ASN A 96 1.53 4.37 8.98
CA ASN A 96 0.90 3.77 7.82
C ASN A 96 -0.50 4.36 7.68
N THR A 97 -0.75 5.12 6.62
CA THR A 97 -2.06 5.71 6.38
C THR A 97 -3.04 4.62 5.96
N ASP A 98 -2.66 3.88 4.93
CA ASP A 98 -3.37 2.72 4.40
C ASP A 98 -2.97 1.48 5.19
N ASN A 99 -3.93 0.73 5.71
CA ASN A 99 -3.66 -0.56 6.34
C ASN A 99 -4.10 -1.68 5.41
N ASP A 100 -3.19 -2.07 4.51
CA ASP A 100 -3.37 -3.18 3.58
C ASP A 100 -3.03 -4.50 4.31
N VAL A 101 -4.06 -5.24 4.71
CA VAL A 101 -3.92 -6.44 5.54
C VAL A 101 -3.92 -7.69 4.68
N ILE A 102 -3.06 -8.65 5.01
CA ILE A 102 -3.06 -9.98 4.41
C ILE A 102 -3.03 -11.05 5.48
N ALA A 103 -3.54 -12.23 5.15
CA ALA A 103 -3.37 -13.42 5.97
C ALA A 103 -2.48 -14.45 5.27
N GLU A 104 -1.57 -15.06 5.99
CA GLU A 104 -0.65 -16.07 5.46
C GLU A 104 -0.68 -17.34 6.32
N ARG A 105 -0.39 -18.47 5.68
CA ARG A 105 -0.07 -19.73 6.35
C ARG A 105 1.33 -20.21 5.99
N LEU A 106 1.99 -20.85 6.93
CA LEU A 106 3.30 -21.45 6.74
C LEU A 106 3.16 -22.79 6.01
N VAL A 107 3.91 -22.96 4.91
CA VAL A 107 3.96 -24.20 4.12
C VAL A 107 5.40 -24.64 3.88
N ARG A 108 5.59 -25.83 3.32
CA ARG A 108 6.91 -26.31 2.88
C ARG A 108 7.12 -25.95 1.41
N GLY A 109 7.93 -24.93 1.17
CA GLY A 109 8.32 -24.47 -0.15
C GLY A 109 9.56 -25.16 -0.73
N PRO A 110 9.93 -24.82 -1.98
CA PRO A 110 11.09 -25.40 -2.67
C PRO A 110 12.43 -25.07 -1.99
N ASN A 111 12.50 -23.93 -1.28
CA ASN A 111 13.70 -23.45 -0.58
C ASN A 111 13.64 -23.63 0.94
N GLY A 112 12.65 -24.37 1.46
CA GLY A 112 12.38 -24.50 2.89
C GLY A 112 11.00 -23.96 3.28
N ALA A 113 10.79 -23.73 4.57
CA ALA A 113 9.53 -23.16 5.06
C ALA A 113 9.28 -21.78 4.44
N GLU A 114 8.07 -21.55 3.95
CA GLU A 114 7.68 -20.26 3.36
C GLU A 114 6.26 -19.91 3.77
N TRP A 115 6.00 -18.62 3.94
CA TRP A 115 4.64 -18.12 4.11
C TRP A 115 3.94 -18.11 2.75
N VAL A 116 2.65 -18.46 2.71
CA VAL A 116 1.81 -18.37 1.51
C VAL A 116 0.49 -17.74 1.91
N GLU A 117 0.05 -16.77 1.13
CA GLU A 117 -1.17 -16.04 1.39
C GLU A 117 -2.42 -16.93 1.32
N ILE A 118 -3.36 -16.67 2.21
CA ILE A 118 -4.70 -17.26 2.27
C ILE A 118 -5.66 -16.32 1.52
N PRO A 119 -6.50 -16.83 0.60
CA PRO A 119 -7.38 -15.99 -0.22
C PRO A 119 -8.24 -15.07 0.64
N LYS A 120 -8.40 -13.79 0.26
CA LYS A 120 -9.13 -12.83 1.09
C LYS A 120 -10.57 -13.23 1.33
N THR A 121 -11.21 -13.87 0.35
CA THR A 121 -12.59 -14.37 0.44
C THR A 121 -12.81 -15.38 1.56
N GLU A 122 -11.74 -15.93 2.17
CA GLU A 122 -11.87 -16.84 3.30
C GLU A 122 -11.90 -16.14 4.68
N TRP A 123 -11.50 -14.87 4.75
CA TRP A 123 -11.27 -14.18 6.03
C TRP A 123 -11.67 -12.70 6.07
N GLU A 124 -11.91 -12.04 4.93
CA GLU A 124 -12.20 -10.60 4.87
C GLU A 124 -13.45 -10.20 5.68
N ASP A 125 -14.51 -11.01 5.68
CA ASP A 125 -15.72 -10.71 6.47
C ASP A 125 -15.44 -10.74 7.97
N THR A 126 -14.60 -11.67 8.42
CA THR A 126 -14.14 -11.75 9.81
C THR A 126 -13.31 -10.52 10.16
N TYR A 127 -12.41 -10.11 9.27
CA TYR A 127 -11.60 -8.91 9.45
C TYR A 127 -12.44 -7.66 9.60
N TYR A 128 -13.34 -7.39 8.64
CA TYR A 128 -14.12 -6.17 8.64
C TYR A 128 -15.07 -6.05 9.84
N LYS A 129 -15.63 -7.18 10.30
CA LYS A 129 -16.43 -7.21 11.53
C LYS A 129 -15.60 -6.91 12.77
N ALA A 130 -14.46 -7.59 12.94
CA ALA A 130 -13.59 -7.37 14.07
C ALA A 130 -13.05 -5.93 14.10
N LEU A 131 -12.66 -5.40 12.94
CA LEU A 131 -12.25 -4.01 12.78
C LEU A 131 -13.36 -3.05 13.20
N ALA A 132 -14.59 -3.24 12.72
CA ALA A 132 -15.73 -2.39 13.07
C ALA A 132 -16.00 -2.41 14.58
N GLU A 133 -16.00 -3.59 15.21
CA GLU A 133 -16.18 -3.74 16.66
C GLU A 133 -15.08 -3.00 17.46
N ASN A 134 -13.82 -3.20 17.08
CA ASN A 134 -12.68 -2.63 17.80
C ASN A 134 -12.50 -1.12 17.55
N SER A 135 -13.02 -0.60 16.44
CA SER A 135 -12.92 0.82 16.07
C SER A 135 -14.15 1.66 16.44
N GLY A 136 -15.12 1.09 17.16
CA GLY A 136 -16.28 1.83 17.66
C GLY A 136 -17.37 2.10 16.60
N PHE A 137 -17.48 1.24 15.59
CA PHE A 137 -18.54 1.37 14.60
C PHE A 137 -19.93 1.27 15.25
N SER A 138 -20.80 2.20 14.89
CA SER A 138 -22.25 2.07 15.01
C SER A 138 -22.90 2.83 13.86
N VAL A 139 -24.13 2.48 13.49
CA VAL A 139 -24.85 3.19 12.42
C VAL A 139 -25.04 4.67 12.76
N ASP A 140 -25.31 5.00 14.02
CA ASP A 140 -25.47 6.39 14.47
C ASP A 140 -24.16 7.18 14.34
N GLU A 141 -23.05 6.60 14.80
CA GLU A 141 -21.74 7.26 14.72
C GLU A 141 -21.25 7.39 13.26
N ALA A 142 -21.44 6.34 12.47
CA ALA A 142 -21.11 6.36 11.05
C ALA A 142 -21.97 7.37 10.28
N GLY A 143 -23.26 7.49 10.60
CA GLY A 143 -24.15 8.50 10.04
C GLY A 143 -23.78 9.92 10.44
N ARG A 144 -23.27 10.12 11.67
CA ARG A 144 -22.75 11.41 12.13
C ARG A 144 -21.48 11.82 11.39
N ARG A 145 -20.51 10.90 11.25
CA ARG A 145 -19.22 11.17 10.60
C ARG A 145 -19.31 11.26 9.08
N PHE A 146 -20.13 10.40 8.47
CA PHE A 146 -20.25 10.25 7.03
C PHE A 146 -21.73 10.37 6.58
N PRO A 147 -22.36 11.54 6.76
CA PRO A 147 -23.79 11.75 6.50
C PRO A 147 -24.19 11.56 5.02
N GLN A 148 -23.22 11.57 4.10
CA GLN A 148 -23.39 11.33 2.68
C GLN A 148 -23.54 9.85 2.32
N THR A 149 -23.19 8.93 3.23
CA THR A 149 -23.31 7.49 3.01
C THR A 149 -24.69 7.03 3.46
N ASP A 150 -25.39 6.27 2.62
CA ASP A 150 -26.73 5.76 2.91
C ASP A 150 -26.69 4.50 3.79
N TRP A 151 -26.19 4.67 5.02
CA TRP A 151 -25.98 3.57 5.98
C TRP A 151 -27.25 2.76 6.26
N ALA A 152 -28.41 3.42 6.27
CA ALA A 152 -29.69 2.81 6.60
C ALA A 152 -30.17 1.78 5.57
N ASN A 153 -29.72 1.89 4.32
CA ASN A 153 -30.08 0.98 3.23
C ASN A 153 -29.00 -0.07 2.92
N MET A 154 -27.91 -0.09 3.70
CA MET A 154 -26.86 -1.10 3.60
C MET A 154 -27.16 -2.29 4.53
N ASP A 155 -26.84 -3.51 4.11
CA ASP A 155 -26.77 -4.65 5.03
C ASP A 155 -25.52 -4.55 5.91
N GLU A 156 -25.47 -5.35 6.99
CA GLU A 156 -24.36 -5.33 7.96
C GLU A 156 -22.99 -5.52 7.29
N ALA A 157 -22.89 -6.42 6.30
CA ALA A 157 -21.65 -6.70 5.60
C ALA A 157 -21.18 -5.48 4.78
N ALA A 158 -22.09 -4.81 4.07
CA ALA A 158 -21.81 -3.59 3.36
C ALA A 158 -21.45 -2.43 4.32
N GLN A 159 -22.11 -2.34 5.47
CA GLN A 159 -21.80 -1.33 6.49
C GLN A 159 -20.38 -1.46 7.02
N VAL A 160 -19.95 -2.63 7.48
CA VAL A 160 -18.60 -2.80 8.05
C VAL A 160 -17.49 -2.59 7.01
N ARG A 161 -17.74 -2.98 5.75
CA ARG A 161 -16.82 -2.73 4.63
C ARG A 161 -16.74 -1.25 4.27
N GLN A 162 -17.88 -0.55 4.27
CA GLN A 162 -17.92 0.88 4.01
C GLN A 162 -17.27 1.68 5.15
N TRP A 163 -17.42 1.25 6.40
CA TRP A 163 -16.72 1.81 7.55
C TRP A 163 -15.20 1.66 7.42
N ALA A 164 -14.71 0.46 7.08
CA ALA A 164 -13.30 0.21 6.84
C ALA A 164 -12.74 1.09 5.70
N LYS A 165 -13.49 1.20 4.59
CA LYS A 165 -13.12 2.04 3.44
C LYS A 165 -12.95 3.51 3.82
N HIS A 166 -13.82 4.06 4.67
CA HIS A 166 -13.71 5.45 5.12
C HIS A 166 -12.49 5.72 6.01
N HIS A 167 -11.81 4.68 6.49
CA HIS A 167 -10.61 4.77 7.33
C HIS A 167 -9.38 4.13 6.67
N GLU A 168 -9.40 3.93 5.35
CA GLU A 168 -8.27 3.39 4.58
C GLU A 168 -7.79 2.02 5.12
N GLU A 169 -8.75 1.17 5.50
CA GLU A 169 -8.54 -0.21 5.96
C GLU A 169 -8.99 -1.21 4.90
N ALA A 170 -8.08 -2.08 4.45
CA ALA A 170 -8.36 -2.99 3.35
C ALA A 170 -7.86 -4.41 3.62
N ALA A 171 -8.76 -5.39 3.46
CA ALA A 171 -8.37 -6.78 3.31
C ALA A 171 -7.88 -7.00 1.87
N MET A 172 -6.60 -7.32 1.73
CA MET A 172 -5.94 -7.54 0.46
C MET A 172 -5.63 -9.02 0.25
N ASP A 173 -5.52 -9.41 -1.00
CA ASP A 173 -4.80 -10.60 -1.41
C ASP A 173 -4.07 -10.30 -2.73
N GLN A 174 -3.29 -11.25 -3.22
CA GLN A 174 -2.54 -11.15 -4.47
C GLN A 174 -3.39 -10.96 -5.73
N PHE A 175 -4.71 -11.13 -5.62
CA PHE A 175 -5.65 -10.85 -6.72
C PHE A 175 -6.24 -9.45 -6.61
N ASP A 176 -5.91 -8.70 -5.55
CA ASP A 176 -6.26 -7.31 -5.45
C ASP A 176 -5.52 -6.50 -6.50
N LEU A 177 -6.26 -5.68 -7.23
CA LEU A 177 -5.70 -4.84 -8.29
C LEU A 177 -4.69 -3.84 -7.74
N SER A 178 -4.72 -3.55 -6.43
CA SER A 178 -3.76 -2.68 -5.73
C SER A 178 -2.49 -3.38 -5.24
N ALA A 179 -2.42 -4.72 -5.36
CA ALA A 179 -1.34 -5.58 -4.90
C ALA A 179 -0.73 -6.43 -6.03
N GLY A 180 -0.36 -5.78 -7.15
CA GLY A 180 0.23 -6.46 -8.30
C GLY A 180 1.47 -7.30 -7.94
N ARG A 181 1.71 -8.38 -8.70
CA ARG A 181 2.74 -9.40 -8.40
C ARG A 181 4.16 -8.86 -8.26
N ASP A 182 4.48 -7.79 -8.97
CA ASP A 182 5.79 -7.14 -8.86
C ASP A 182 5.90 -6.18 -7.68
N PHE A 183 4.78 -5.82 -7.06
CA PHE A 183 4.71 -4.95 -5.90
C PHE A 183 4.44 -5.69 -4.59
N SER A 184 4.06 -6.96 -4.70
CA SER A 184 3.78 -7.87 -3.61
C SER A 184 4.80 -9.02 -3.58
N ASP A 185 5.18 -9.49 -2.40
CA ASP A 185 6.07 -10.64 -2.22
C ASP A 185 5.30 -11.98 -2.21
N GLN A 186 3.99 -11.95 -2.49
CA GLN A 186 3.05 -13.07 -2.35
C GLN A 186 3.13 -14.10 -3.49
N ARG A 187 2.69 -15.33 -3.20
CA ARG A 187 2.62 -16.46 -4.14
C ARG A 187 1.18 -16.99 -4.28
N THR A 188 0.86 -17.53 -5.46
CA THR A 188 -0.43 -18.16 -5.75
C THR A 188 -0.55 -19.52 -5.08
N TRP A 189 -1.53 -19.68 -4.19
CA TRP A 189 -1.93 -20.96 -3.58
C TRP A 189 -2.52 -21.96 -4.58
N ARG A 190 -2.79 -21.52 -5.82
CA ARG A 190 -3.60 -22.23 -6.83
C ARG A 190 -2.82 -23.16 -7.76
N ILE A 191 -1.50 -23.28 -7.60
CA ILE A 191 -0.66 -24.14 -8.44
C ILE A 191 -0.10 -25.28 -7.56
N PRO A 192 -0.13 -26.55 -8.03
CA PRO A 192 0.33 -27.70 -7.25
C PRO A 192 1.77 -27.57 -6.74
N ASP A 193 2.03 -28.16 -5.57
CA ASP A 193 3.38 -28.30 -5.00
C ASP A 193 4.32 -28.95 -6.02
N GLY A 194 5.42 -28.28 -6.38
CA GLY A 194 6.48 -28.80 -7.26
C GLY A 194 6.58 -28.17 -8.66
N ASP A 195 5.54 -27.47 -9.13
CA ASP A 195 5.50 -26.90 -10.50
C ASP A 195 5.61 -25.37 -10.56
N LEU A 196 5.97 -24.73 -9.45
CA LEU A 196 6.00 -23.28 -9.30
C LEU A 196 7.43 -22.74 -9.24
N PRO A 197 7.80 -21.69 -9.99
CA PRO A 197 8.97 -20.90 -9.64
C PRO A 197 8.74 -20.31 -8.23
N GLY A 198 9.71 -20.47 -7.34
CA GLY A 198 9.64 -19.93 -5.97
C GLY A 198 9.49 -18.41 -5.94
N ARG A 199 9.18 -17.85 -4.76
CA ARG A 199 9.19 -16.39 -4.55
C ARG A 199 10.56 -15.82 -4.95
N PRO A 200 10.65 -14.63 -5.56
CA PRO A 200 11.93 -13.97 -5.74
C PRO A 200 12.59 -13.76 -4.37
N MET A 201 13.88 -14.06 -4.30
CA MET A 201 14.64 -14.02 -3.05
C MET A 201 15.80 -13.05 -3.19
N ILE A 202 16.09 -12.31 -2.13
CA ILE A 202 17.29 -11.45 -2.04
C ILE A 202 18.05 -11.72 -0.76
N GLU A 203 19.37 -11.54 -0.81
CA GLU A 203 20.24 -11.65 0.36
C GLU A 203 19.82 -10.60 1.39
N ALA A 204 19.46 -11.07 2.59
CA ALA A 204 19.04 -10.21 3.68
C ALA A 204 20.26 -9.51 4.28
N THR A 205 20.16 -8.21 4.54
CA THR A 205 21.26 -7.49 5.18
C THR A 205 21.34 -7.82 6.68
N PRO A 206 22.50 -7.65 7.33
CA PRO A 206 22.61 -7.83 8.78
C PRO A 206 21.60 -6.99 9.57
N GLU A 207 21.29 -5.79 9.10
CA GLU A 207 20.32 -4.89 9.71
C GLU A 207 18.88 -5.40 9.56
N GLU A 208 18.51 -5.92 8.38
CA GLU A 208 17.21 -6.55 8.15
C GLU A 208 17.03 -7.79 9.05
N ILE A 209 18.08 -8.60 9.20
CA ILE A 209 18.08 -9.76 10.10
C ILE A 209 17.93 -9.32 11.56
N ALA A 210 18.65 -8.28 11.98
CA ALA A 210 18.55 -7.75 13.35
C ALA A 210 17.16 -7.19 13.68
N ARG A 211 16.40 -6.78 12.67
CA ARG A 211 14.99 -6.36 12.80
C ARG A 211 14.00 -7.54 12.78
N GLY A 212 14.48 -8.76 12.61
CA GLY A 212 13.65 -9.96 12.63
C GLY A 212 12.94 -10.25 11.31
N VAL A 213 13.47 -9.79 10.17
CA VAL A 213 12.95 -10.20 8.87
C VAL A 213 13.08 -11.71 8.69
N ASP A 214 12.02 -12.36 8.23
CA ASP A 214 12.01 -13.79 7.93
C ASP A 214 13.08 -14.13 6.88
N THR A 215 13.90 -15.12 7.18
CA THR A 215 14.94 -15.60 6.26
C THR A 215 14.96 -17.11 6.15
N VAL A 216 15.39 -17.59 4.99
CA VAL A 216 15.76 -18.98 4.73
C VAL A 216 17.21 -19.03 4.25
N MET A 217 17.92 -20.12 4.55
CA MET A 217 19.29 -20.30 4.09
C MET A 217 19.30 -20.92 2.69
N ILE A 218 19.84 -20.19 1.71
CA ILE A 218 20.04 -20.69 0.34
C ILE A 218 21.53 -20.53 0.02
N ASP A 219 22.19 -21.63 -0.37
CA ASP A 219 23.62 -21.65 -0.69
C ASP A 219 24.53 -21.00 0.37
N GLY A 220 24.17 -21.19 1.65
CA GLY A 220 24.92 -20.64 2.79
C GLY A 220 24.69 -19.15 3.06
N LYS A 221 23.73 -18.52 2.38
CA LYS A 221 23.36 -17.11 2.57
C LYS A 221 21.95 -16.98 3.16
N PRO A 222 21.73 -16.02 4.07
CA PRO A 222 20.39 -15.70 4.55
C PRO A 222 19.64 -14.93 3.47
N MET A 223 18.53 -15.50 3.00
CA MET A 223 17.71 -14.93 1.94
C MET A 223 16.31 -14.61 2.47
N ARG A 224 15.75 -13.47 2.08
CA ARG A 224 14.36 -13.10 2.37
C ARG A 224 13.53 -12.99 1.09
N PRO A 225 12.20 -13.14 1.18
CA PRO A 225 11.31 -12.79 0.07
C PRO A 225 11.54 -11.36 -0.41
N SER A 226 11.36 -11.15 -1.70
CA SER A 226 11.47 -9.84 -2.37
C SER A 226 10.41 -9.72 -3.45
N THR A 227 10.01 -8.49 -3.74
CA THR A 227 9.12 -8.18 -4.86
C THR A 227 9.92 -8.08 -6.15
N GLY A 228 9.29 -8.28 -7.31
CA GLY A 228 9.97 -8.06 -8.59
C GLY A 228 10.43 -6.61 -8.78
N TYR A 229 9.66 -5.65 -8.26
CA TYR A 229 10.04 -4.24 -8.26
C TYR A 229 11.28 -3.97 -7.41
N GLU A 230 11.41 -4.59 -6.23
CA GLU A 230 12.61 -4.46 -5.40
C GLU A 230 13.84 -5.06 -6.08
N LEU A 231 13.70 -6.23 -6.73
CA LEU A 231 14.80 -6.81 -7.51
C LEU A 231 15.26 -5.88 -8.63
N VAL A 232 14.32 -5.20 -9.29
CA VAL A 232 14.64 -4.20 -10.31
C VAL A 232 15.34 -2.99 -9.69
N GLN A 233 14.83 -2.44 -8.59
CA GLN A 233 15.46 -1.31 -7.87
C GLN A 233 16.91 -1.61 -7.50
N ARG A 234 17.19 -2.83 -7.04
CA ARG A 234 18.53 -3.28 -6.66
C ARG A 234 19.37 -3.76 -7.84
N GLN A 235 18.81 -3.78 -9.06
CA GLN A 235 19.45 -4.23 -10.30
C GLN A 235 19.88 -5.70 -10.25
N GLN A 236 19.11 -6.52 -9.54
CA GLN A 236 19.38 -7.94 -9.29
C GLN A 236 18.38 -8.86 -10.00
N GLY A 237 17.37 -8.30 -10.66
CA GLY A 237 16.38 -9.08 -11.39
C GLY A 237 15.49 -8.21 -12.27
N ASN A 238 14.48 -8.85 -12.83
CA ASN A 238 13.50 -8.24 -13.73
C ASN A 238 12.12 -8.28 -13.07
N LEU A 239 11.22 -7.43 -13.56
CA LEU A 239 9.78 -7.56 -13.34
C LEU A 239 9.29 -8.93 -13.84
N LEU A 240 8.40 -9.55 -13.10
CA LEU A 240 7.70 -10.80 -13.42
C LEU A 240 6.49 -10.55 -14.33
N ASP A 241 5.77 -9.44 -14.10
CA ASP A 241 4.56 -9.03 -14.82
C ASP A 241 4.44 -7.49 -14.83
N SER A 242 5.19 -6.86 -15.74
CA SER A 242 5.21 -5.40 -15.87
C SER A 242 3.89 -4.81 -16.35
N GLU A 243 3.02 -5.60 -17.00
CA GLU A 243 1.69 -5.17 -17.44
C GLU A 243 0.73 -5.09 -16.25
N GLN A 244 0.76 -6.09 -15.36
CA GLN A 244 0.00 -6.03 -14.11
C GLN A 244 0.45 -4.86 -13.23
N LEU A 245 1.76 -4.61 -13.11
CA LEU A 245 2.28 -3.45 -12.35
C LEU A 245 1.77 -2.13 -12.94
N SER A 246 1.75 -2.01 -14.26
CA SER A 246 1.21 -0.85 -14.98
C SER A 246 -0.28 -0.63 -14.68
N LEU A 247 -1.09 -1.69 -14.71
CA LEU A 247 -2.53 -1.64 -14.42
C LEU A 247 -2.80 -1.28 -12.96
N MET A 248 -2.04 -1.82 -12.02
CA MET A 248 -2.13 -1.49 -10.59
C MET A 248 -1.93 0.01 -10.35
N GLU A 249 -0.86 0.58 -10.91
CA GLU A 249 -0.57 2.02 -10.78
C GLU A 249 -1.65 2.89 -11.43
N SER A 250 -2.21 2.46 -12.57
CA SER A 250 -3.34 3.16 -13.21
C SER A 250 -4.58 3.15 -12.33
N HIS A 251 -4.93 1.99 -11.78
CA HIS A 251 -6.10 1.80 -10.92
C HIS A 251 -6.08 2.73 -9.71
N LYS A 252 -4.92 2.84 -9.03
CA LYS A 252 -4.75 3.70 -7.85
C LYS A 252 -5.03 5.17 -8.13
N VAL A 253 -4.76 5.67 -9.33
CA VAL A 253 -5.01 7.08 -9.67
C VAL A 253 -6.46 7.28 -10.13
N ASP A 254 -6.99 6.36 -10.93
CA ASP A 254 -8.34 6.45 -11.48
C ASP A 254 -9.43 6.40 -10.40
N GLU A 255 -9.21 5.60 -9.33
CA GLU A 255 -10.14 5.53 -8.19
C GLU A 255 -10.37 6.88 -7.51
N TYR A 256 -9.34 7.72 -7.41
CA TYR A 256 -9.46 9.04 -6.80
C TYR A 256 -9.88 10.12 -7.79
N TRP A 257 -9.37 10.11 -9.03
CA TRP A 257 -9.55 11.25 -9.95
C TRP A 257 -11.02 11.56 -10.26
N ASN A 258 -11.86 10.52 -10.36
CA ASN A 258 -13.28 10.64 -10.71
C ASN A 258 -14.22 10.55 -9.50
N ALA A 259 -13.69 10.44 -8.28
CA ALA A 259 -14.50 10.25 -7.07
C ALA A 259 -14.96 11.57 -6.44
N GLY A 260 -16.09 11.53 -5.73
CA GLY A 260 -16.65 12.64 -4.97
C GLY A 260 -17.95 13.19 -5.56
N SER A 261 -18.84 13.68 -4.71
CA SER A 261 -20.15 14.24 -5.11
C SER A 261 -20.30 15.71 -4.73
N THR A 262 -19.43 16.22 -3.86
CA THR A 262 -19.36 17.64 -3.48
C THR A 262 -18.07 18.30 -3.97
N PRO A 263 -18.03 19.63 -4.15
CA PRO A 263 -16.80 20.33 -4.55
C PRO A 263 -15.60 20.08 -3.61
N ALA A 264 -15.85 19.96 -2.30
CA ALA A 264 -14.80 19.68 -1.32
C ALA A 264 -14.25 18.26 -1.45
N GLU A 265 -15.12 17.26 -1.67
CA GLU A 265 -14.70 15.87 -1.92
C GLU A 265 -13.91 15.76 -3.23
N VAL A 266 -14.39 16.39 -4.30
CA VAL A 266 -13.69 16.39 -5.60
C VAL A 266 -12.29 16.99 -5.45
N MET A 267 -12.16 18.11 -4.73
CA MET A 267 -10.86 18.74 -4.51
C MET A 267 -9.91 17.84 -3.68
N ARG A 268 -10.43 17.21 -2.61
CA ARG A 268 -9.66 16.26 -1.79
C ARG A 268 -9.20 15.06 -2.62
N ASN A 269 -10.10 14.44 -3.37
CA ASN A 269 -9.80 13.25 -4.17
C ASN A 269 -8.83 13.57 -5.32
N GLN A 270 -8.98 14.72 -5.99
CA GLN A 270 -8.01 15.18 -7.00
C GLN A 270 -6.62 15.45 -6.41
N THR A 271 -6.54 15.88 -5.14
CA THR A 271 -5.25 16.03 -4.44
C THR A 271 -4.59 14.67 -4.24
N GLU A 272 -5.36 13.66 -3.84
CA GLU A 272 -4.85 12.30 -3.65
C GLU A 272 -4.46 11.65 -4.99
N ALA A 273 -5.29 11.81 -6.02
CA ALA A 273 -4.97 11.33 -7.37
C ALA A 273 -3.65 11.91 -7.91
N MET A 274 -3.38 13.20 -7.66
CA MET A 274 -2.09 13.82 -8.04
C MET A 274 -0.91 13.26 -7.25
N GLU A 275 -1.11 12.89 -5.99
CA GLU A 275 -0.08 12.25 -5.17
C GLU A 275 0.21 10.82 -5.64
N GLN A 276 -0.83 10.04 -5.96
CA GLN A 276 -0.66 8.72 -6.55
C GLN A 276 0.04 8.80 -7.92
N LEU A 277 -0.35 9.75 -8.78
CA LEU A 277 0.31 10.00 -10.06
C LEU A 277 1.81 10.32 -9.90
N ARG A 278 2.16 11.07 -8.84
CA ARG A 278 3.55 11.36 -8.48
C ARG A 278 4.33 10.08 -8.12
N LYS A 279 3.74 9.20 -7.31
CA LYS A 279 4.32 7.90 -6.96
C LYS A 279 4.50 7.02 -8.20
N THR A 280 3.47 6.91 -9.05
CA THR A 280 3.52 6.16 -10.32
C THR A 280 4.63 6.65 -11.24
N ALA A 281 4.81 7.96 -11.37
CA ALA A 281 5.92 8.53 -12.15
C ALA A 281 7.29 8.14 -11.58
N SER A 282 7.44 8.12 -10.25
CA SER A 282 8.67 7.66 -9.59
C SER A 282 8.92 6.17 -9.83
N VAL A 283 7.89 5.34 -9.80
CA VAL A 283 7.98 3.91 -10.15
C VAL A 283 8.48 3.75 -11.59
N ALA A 284 7.85 4.43 -12.56
CA ALA A 284 8.25 4.36 -13.97
C ALA A 284 9.72 4.78 -14.18
N GLN A 285 10.15 5.90 -13.59
CA GLN A 285 11.55 6.36 -13.67
C GLN A 285 12.52 5.34 -13.07
N THR A 286 12.15 4.74 -11.95
CA THR A 286 12.98 3.76 -11.25
C THR A 286 13.13 2.48 -12.06
N VAL A 287 12.03 1.95 -12.62
CA VAL A 287 12.08 0.76 -13.47
C VAL A 287 12.94 1.03 -14.72
N GLU A 288 12.70 2.12 -15.45
CA GLU A 288 13.44 2.41 -16.67
C GLU A 288 14.94 2.65 -16.45
N SER A 289 15.28 3.42 -15.41
CA SER A 289 16.69 3.67 -15.09
C SER A 289 17.40 2.38 -14.66
N SER A 290 16.75 1.54 -13.86
CA SER A 290 17.31 0.26 -13.42
C SER A 290 17.52 -0.71 -14.59
N TYR A 291 16.56 -0.84 -15.50
CA TYR A 291 16.72 -1.67 -16.70
C TYR A 291 17.85 -1.16 -17.59
N ARG A 292 17.97 0.16 -17.80
CA ARG A 292 19.11 0.72 -18.55
C ARG A 292 20.44 0.43 -17.88
N ASN A 293 20.52 0.55 -16.56
CA ASN A 293 21.74 0.26 -15.79
C ASN A 293 22.10 -1.24 -15.86
N MET A 294 21.11 -2.13 -15.94
CA MET A 294 21.29 -3.55 -16.19
C MET A 294 21.63 -3.89 -17.66
N GLY A 295 21.80 -2.89 -18.52
CA GLY A 295 22.20 -3.04 -19.92
C GLY A 295 21.05 -3.31 -20.90
N TYR A 296 19.79 -3.18 -20.47
CA TYR A 296 18.66 -3.30 -21.39
C TYR A 296 18.49 -2.03 -22.23
N ARG A 297 18.07 -2.22 -23.48
CA ARG A 297 17.68 -1.16 -24.40
C ARG A 297 16.27 -0.69 -24.05
N VAL A 298 16.21 0.37 -23.26
CA VAL A 298 14.96 1.08 -22.93
C VAL A 298 15.10 2.51 -23.43
N GLU A 299 14.16 2.95 -24.26
CA GLU A 299 14.12 4.32 -24.77
C GLU A 299 13.93 5.30 -23.62
N GLN A 300 14.66 6.42 -23.64
CA GLN A 300 14.54 7.45 -22.61
C GLN A 300 13.15 8.12 -22.66
N MET A 301 12.63 8.51 -21.49
CA MET A 301 11.43 9.36 -21.42
C MET A 301 11.60 10.63 -22.28
N PRO A 302 10.63 10.98 -23.13
CA PRO A 302 10.66 12.24 -23.88
C PRO A 302 10.78 13.47 -22.96
N GLU A 303 11.34 14.57 -23.48
CA GLU A 303 11.57 15.79 -22.69
C GLU A 303 10.29 16.34 -22.06
N ASN A 304 9.17 16.40 -22.80
CA ASN A 304 7.89 16.87 -22.27
C ASN A 304 7.38 16.00 -21.11
N MET A 305 7.67 14.70 -21.13
CA MET A 305 7.35 13.78 -20.04
C MET A 305 8.23 14.03 -18.81
N GLN A 306 9.53 14.25 -19.01
CA GLN A 306 10.43 14.61 -17.92
C GLN A 306 10.01 15.93 -17.24
N GLU A 307 9.60 16.93 -18.01
CA GLU A 307 9.06 18.19 -17.47
C GLU A 307 7.72 17.98 -16.76
N ALA A 308 6.83 17.15 -17.28
CA ALA A 308 5.56 16.82 -16.63
C ALA A 308 5.78 16.14 -15.27
N ILE A 309 6.78 15.27 -15.15
CA ILE A 309 7.17 14.67 -13.86
C ILE A 309 7.65 15.76 -12.88
N LYS A 310 8.37 16.79 -13.32
CA LYS A 310 8.76 17.91 -12.45
C LYS A 310 7.55 18.71 -11.98
N VAL A 311 6.55 18.91 -12.86
CA VAL A 311 5.30 19.61 -12.53
C VAL A 311 4.52 18.88 -11.44
N ILE A 312 4.31 17.56 -11.55
CA ILE A 312 3.55 16.81 -10.55
C ILE A 312 4.29 16.69 -9.21
N ASN A 313 5.62 16.68 -9.23
CA ASN A 313 6.46 16.72 -8.03
C ASN A 313 6.51 18.11 -7.37
N ASN A 314 5.99 19.15 -8.03
CA ASN A 314 6.02 20.50 -7.48
C ASN A 314 4.89 20.72 -6.47
N ASN A 315 5.19 20.46 -5.20
CA ASN A 315 4.23 20.61 -4.11
C ASN A 315 3.79 22.05 -3.80
N SER A 316 4.43 23.06 -4.38
CA SER A 316 3.99 24.46 -4.28
C SER A 316 2.79 24.81 -5.17
N LEU A 317 2.46 23.96 -6.14
CA LEU A 317 1.33 24.14 -7.04
C LEU A 317 0.09 23.43 -6.51
N SER A 318 -1.08 24.05 -6.67
CA SER A 318 -2.37 23.39 -6.44
C SER A 318 -2.59 22.25 -7.46
N PRO A 319 -3.44 21.25 -7.16
CA PRO A 319 -3.78 20.20 -8.12
C PRO A 319 -4.28 20.75 -9.46
N ALA A 320 -5.14 21.78 -9.43
CA ALA A 320 -5.63 22.44 -10.64
C ALA A 320 -4.50 23.13 -11.44
N ALA A 321 -3.55 23.76 -10.76
CA ALA A 321 -2.39 24.38 -11.43
C ALA A 321 -1.48 23.32 -12.05
N ARG A 322 -1.24 22.19 -11.38
CA ARG A 322 -0.48 21.06 -11.94
C ARG A 322 -1.18 20.49 -13.18
N ALA A 323 -2.49 20.27 -13.11
CA ALA A 323 -3.28 19.80 -14.24
C ALA A 323 -3.21 20.74 -15.45
N ALA A 324 -3.31 22.07 -15.24
CA ALA A 324 -3.16 23.05 -16.30
C ALA A 324 -1.76 23.04 -16.94
N ARG A 325 -0.70 22.89 -16.13
CA ARG A 325 0.68 22.77 -16.64
C ARG A 325 0.91 21.48 -17.44
N LEU A 326 0.25 20.38 -17.07
CA LEU A 326 0.28 19.15 -17.86
C LEU A 326 -0.33 19.37 -19.26
N GLN A 327 -1.41 20.15 -19.35
CA GLN A 327 -2.00 20.52 -20.64
C GLN A 327 -1.06 21.35 -21.51
N GLU A 328 -0.33 22.31 -20.93
CA GLU A 328 0.70 23.07 -21.65
C GLU A 328 1.82 22.19 -22.20
N LEU A 329 2.08 21.03 -21.58
CA LEU A 329 3.08 20.05 -22.00
C LEU A 329 2.55 19.02 -23.01
N GLY A 330 1.30 19.18 -23.46
CA GLY A 330 0.67 18.35 -24.49
C GLY A 330 -0.08 17.12 -23.95
N TYR A 331 -0.42 17.10 -22.66
CA TYR A 331 -1.25 16.05 -22.06
C TYR A 331 -2.68 16.53 -21.86
N GLU A 332 -3.67 15.87 -22.47
CA GLU A 332 -5.06 16.37 -22.46
C GLU A 332 -5.63 16.50 -21.05
N THR A 333 -5.28 15.55 -20.19
CA THR A 333 -5.68 15.49 -18.78
C THR A 333 -4.56 14.84 -17.95
N PRO A 334 -4.60 14.95 -16.62
CA PRO A 334 -3.74 14.14 -15.74
C PRO A 334 -3.90 12.63 -15.98
N GLY A 335 -5.09 12.17 -16.38
CA GLY A 335 -5.33 10.78 -16.80
C GLY A 335 -4.63 10.40 -18.12
N ASP A 336 -4.54 11.33 -19.09
CA ASP A 336 -3.74 11.10 -20.31
C ASP A 336 -2.24 10.98 -19.98
N PHE A 337 -1.74 11.83 -19.07
CA PHE A 337 -0.38 11.71 -18.58
C PHE A 337 -0.15 10.38 -17.86
N LEU A 338 -1.06 9.99 -16.96
CA LEU A 338 -1.04 8.68 -16.28
C LEU A 338 -0.90 7.54 -17.28
N ASN A 339 -1.81 7.46 -18.26
CA ASN A 339 -1.81 6.40 -19.28
C ASN A 339 -0.47 6.29 -20.00
N LYS A 340 0.15 7.42 -20.34
CA LYS A 340 1.45 7.43 -21.01
C LYS A 340 2.59 7.01 -20.08
N VAL A 341 2.54 7.34 -18.79
CA VAL A 341 3.54 6.91 -17.80
C VAL A 341 3.41 5.41 -17.50
N THR A 342 2.20 4.92 -17.23
CA THR A 342 1.94 3.51 -16.93
C THR A 342 2.25 2.62 -18.13
N SER A 343 1.95 3.07 -19.36
CA SER A 343 2.32 2.35 -20.60
C SER A 343 3.82 2.06 -20.69
N ARG A 344 4.66 2.94 -20.13
CA ARG A 344 6.11 2.74 -20.14
C ARG A 344 6.56 1.66 -19.18
N ILE A 345 5.91 1.53 -18.02
CA ILE A 345 6.10 0.37 -17.12
C ILE A 345 5.74 -0.91 -17.89
N GLY A 346 4.56 -0.95 -18.52
CA GLY A 346 4.09 -2.10 -19.29
C GLY A 346 5.03 -2.49 -20.43
N ALA A 347 5.61 -1.52 -21.14
CA ALA A 347 6.52 -1.73 -22.27
C ALA A 347 7.85 -2.40 -21.89
N ILE A 348 8.22 -2.44 -20.60
CA ILE A 348 9.47 -3.08 -20.15
C ILE A 348 9.52 -4.57 -20.50
N ARG A 349 8.38 -5.25 -20.64
CA ARG A 349 8.32 -6.65 -21.11
C ARG A 349 8.99 -6.87 -22.47
N THR A 350 9.09 -5.84 -23.31
CA THR A 350 9.72 -5.92 -24.64
C THR A 350 11.19 -5.48 -24.64
N ALA A 351 11.73 -5.09 -23.49
CA ALA A 351 13.13 -4.64 -23.39
C ALA A 351 14.10 -5.79 -23.68
N GLN A 352 15.10 -5.52 -24.51
CA GLN A 352 16.13 -6.50 -24.91
C GLN A 352 17.50 -6.01 -24.42
N ARG A 353 18.38 -6.95 -24.01
CA ARG A 353 19.78 -6.65 -23.70
C ARG A 353 20.58 -6.45 -24.99
#